data_AF-A0A1N7NS52-F1
#
_entry.id   AF-A0A1N7NS52-F1
#
_cell.length_a   1.000
_cell.length_b   1.000
_cell.length_c   1.000
_cell.angle_alpha   90.00
_cell.angle_beta   90.00
_cell.angle_gamma   90.00
#
_symmetry.space_group_name_H-M   'P 1'
#
loop_
_entity.id
_entity.type
_entity.pdbx_description
1 polymer ?
#
loop_
_entity_poly.entity_id
_entity_poly.type
_entity_poly.pdbx_seq_one_letter_code
_entity_poly.pdbx_strand_id
1 'polypeptide(L)'
;MKNFTIQNKGIISDEFLNRNITDFHSACQYVSMIPYKRNNDKSRVECVFDDFGGTCSTKHAALRKLALENHHSDVKLILGIFKMDAEYTPKISGTLQKFNLKYIPEAHNYLKIDDEYYDFTNRSSHYHQFKDKMLIEKEIEFNEIGTQKISFHKDFLGKWLNEERITYGLDELWNIREQCIRDLQQIDEPEIHNSSSVCYQNSLEIKDEFNQ
;
A
#
# COMPACT_ATOMS: atom_id res chain seq x y z
N MET A 1 5.40 -11.10 16.79
CA MET A 1 4.31 -10.43 17.54
C MET A 1 3.51 -11.44 18.36
N LYS A 2 3.07 -11.06 19.56
CA LYS A 2 2.16 -11.87 20.39
C LYS A 2 0.82 -12.08 19.69
N ASN A 3 0.22 -13.26 19.82
CA ASN A 3 -1.15 -13.52 19.34
C ASN A 3 -2.16 -13.40 20.48
N PHE A 4 -3.41 -13.11 20.15
CA PHE A 4 -4.53 -13.15 21.08
C PHE A 4 -5.81 -13.61 20.38
N THR A 5 -6.68 -14.29 21.13
CA THR A 5 -8.02 -14.68 20.67
C THR A 5 -8.92 -13.45 20.65
N ILE A 6 -9.63 -13.24 19.55
CA ILE A 6 -10.58 -12.15 19.37
C ILE A 6 -11.83 -12.44 20.21
N GLN A 7 -12.21 -11.49 21.06
CA GLN A 7 -13.45 -11.49 21.81
C GLN A 7 -14.43 -10.50 21.14
N ASN A 8 -15.72 -10.81 21.10
CA ASN A 8 -16.73 -9.90 20.53
C ASN A 8 -16.93 -8.68 21.46
N LYS A 9 -16.11 -7.65 21.30
CA LYS A 9 -16.05 -6.45 22.15
C LYS A 9 -16.25 -5.14 21.39
N GLY A 10 -16.52 -5.22 20.09
CA GLY A 10 -16.73 -4.05 19.25
C GLY A 10 -16.89 -4.42 17.78
N ILE A 11 -17.15 -3.40 16.97
CA ILE A 11 -17.55 -3.57 15.56
C ILE A 11 -16.48 -4.30 14.75
N ILE A 12 -15.19 -4.03 15.00
CA ILE A 12 -14.13 -4.67 14.22
C ILE A 12 -13.96 -6.13 14.64
N SER A 13 -14.06 -6.40 15.93
CA SER A 13 -14.07 -7.77 16.46
C SER A 13 -15.20 -8.58 15.85
N ASP A 14 -16.39 -8.01 15.73
CA ASP A 14 -17.55 -8.67 15.10
C ASP A 14 -17.32 -8.94 13.60
N GLU A 15 -16.76 -7.98 12.84
CA GLU A 15 -16.41 -8.17 11.44
C GLU A 15 -15.45 -9.35 11.21
N PHE A 16 -14.44 -9.52 12.08
CA PHE A 16 -13.53 -10.67 11.98
C PHE A 16 -14.19 -11.98 12.37
N LEU A 17 -14.95 -12.00 13.48
CA LEU A 17 -15.62 -13.21 13.96
C LEU A 17 -16.67 -13.72 12.95
N ASN A 18 -17.41 -12.82 12.30
CA ASN A 18 -18.37 -13.15 11.24
C ASN A 18 -17.70 -13.79 10.00
N ARG A 19 -16.37 -13.66 9.87
CA ARG A 19 -15.55 -14.28 8.82
C ARG A 19 -14.80 -15.54 9.30
N ASN A 20 -15.15 -16.06 10.48
CA ASN A 20 -14.46 -17.16 11.16
C ASN A 20 -12.97 -16.87 11.44
N ILE A 21 -12.60 -15.59 11.59
CA ILE A 21 -11.26 -15.17 11.99
C ILE A 21 -11.29 -14.93 13.49
N THR A 22 -10.63 -15.79 14.24
CA THR A 22 -10.78 -15.88 15.70
C THR A 22 -9.56 -15.44 16.49
N ASP A 23 -8.47 -15.05 15.81
CA ASP A 23 -7.24 -14.59 16.45
C ASP A 23 -6.56 -13.46 15.65
N PHE A 24 -5.70 -12.72 16.33
CA PHE A 24 -5.06 -11.52 15.79
C PHE A 24 -4.08 -11.80 14.65
N HIS A 25 -3.36 -12.93 14.69
CA HIS A 25 -2.48 -13.33 13.58
C HIS A 25 -3.28 -13.58 12.31
N SER A 26 -4.38 -14.34 12.43
CA SER A 26 -5.31 -14.59 11.33
C SER A 26 -5.94 -13.28 10.80
N ALA A 27 -6.25 -12.33 11.68
CA ALA A 27 -6.72 -11.00 11.29
C ALA A 27 -5.67 -10.20 10.48
N CYS A 28 -4.42 -10.18 10.94
CA CYS A 28 -3.31 -9.55 10.23
C CYS A 28 -3.08 -10.19 8.85
N GLN A 29 -3.13 -11.52 8.79
CA GLN A 29 -3.01 -12.26 7.52
C GLN A 29 -4.14 -11.88 6.57
N TYR A 30 -5.39 -11.89 7.03
CA TYR A 30 -6.55 -11.48 6.22
C TYR A 30 -6.39 -10.06 5.66
N VAL A 31 -6.03 -9.09 6.52
CA VAL A 31 -5.82 -7.69 6.12
C VAL A 31 -4.68 -7.55 5.10
N SER A 32 -3.64 -8.36 5.19
CA SER A 32 -2.56 -8.39 4.19
C SER A 32 -2.99 -8.97 2.84
N MET A 33 -4.04 -9.79 2.82
CA MET A 33 -4.53 -10.49 1.62
C MET A 33 -5.58 -9.70 0.84
N ILE A 34 -6.36 -8.83 1.49
CA ILE A 34 -7.34 -8.01 0.76
C ILE A 34 -6.61 -7.00 -0.18
N PRO A 35 -7.17 -6.65 -1.35
CA PRO A 35 -6.52 -5.74 -2.30
C PRO A 35 -6.17 -4.36 -1.72
N TYR A 36 -5.08 -3.77 -2.22
CA TYR A 36 -4.78 -2.37 -2.00
C TYR A 36 -5.66 -1.49 -2.89
N LYS A 37 -6.53 -0.67 -2.31
CA LYS A 37 -7.39 0.26 -3.05
C LYS A 37 -7.89 1.41 -2.18
N ARG A 38 -8.41 2.46 -2.82
CA ARG A 38 -9.10 3.54 -2.12
C ARG A 38 -10.46 3.04 -1.60
N ASN A 39 -10.82 3.46 -0.39
CA ASN A 39 -12.11 3.16 0.23
C ASN A 39 -13.17 4.20 -0.17
N ASN A 40 -14.44 3.81 -0.19
CA ASN A 40 -15.57 4.69 -0.48
C ASN A 40 -15.74 5.76 0.62
N ASP A 41 -15.68 5.32 1.88
CA ASP A 41 -15.70 6.19 3.05
C ASP A 41 -14.67 5.73 4.09
N LYS A 42 -13.51 6.41 4.09
CA LYS A 42 -12.41 6.13 5.02
C LYS A 42 -12.65 6.64 6.44
N SER A 43 -13.76 7.35 6.71
CA SER A 43 -14.11 7.77 8.07
C SER A 43 -14.69 6.62 8.90
N ARG A 44 -15.19 5.59 8.21
CA ARG A 44 -15.65 4.33 8.80
C ARG A 44 -14.47 3.37 8.96
N VAL A 45 -14.22 2.89 10.18
CA VAL A 45 -13.07 2.03 10.48
C VAL A 45 -13.24 0.62 9.90
N GLU A 46 -14.49 0.20 9.71
CA GLU A 46 -14.89 -1.07 9.10
C GLU A 46 -14.89 -1.05 7.57
N CYS A 47 -14.57 0.08 6.92
CA CYS A 47 -14.65 0.23 5.46
C CYS A 47 -13.83 -0.81 4.67
N VAL A 48 -12.78 -1.38 5.28
CA VAL A 48 -11.96 -2.44 4.64
C VAL A 48 -12.75 -3.72 4.38
N PHE A 49 -13.78 -3.96 5.18
CA PHE A 49 -14.67 -5.12 5.07
C PHE A 49 -15.77 -4.88 4.05
N ASP A 50 -16.43 -3.71 4.13
CA ASP A 50 -17.48 -3.29 3.19
C ASP A 50 -16.94 -3.19 1.76
N ASP A 51 -15.75 -2.59 1.61
CA ASP A 51 -15.14 -2.38 0.31
C ASP A 51 -14.34 -3.61 -0.14
N PHE A 52 -14.10 -4.64 0.68
CA PHE A 52 -13.21 -5.77 0.36
C PHE A 52 -11.81 -5.31 -0.09
N GLY A 53 -11.21 -4.38 0.64
CA GLY A 53 -9.91 -3.80 0.30
C GLY A 53 -9.68 -2.48 1.00
N GLY A 54 -8.44 -1.99 0.98
CA GLY A 54 -8.13 -0.73 1.62
C GLY A 54 -6.72 -0.23 1.38
N THR A 55 -6.43 0.94 1.91
CA THR A 55 -5.10 1.55 1.87
C THR A 55 -4.27 1.12 3.08
N CYS A 56 -2.99 1.46 3.12
CA CYS A 56 -2.17 1.26 4.33
C CYS A 56 -2.82 1.90 5.57
N SER A 57 -3.47 3.05 5.40
CA SER A 57 -4.17 3.75 6.48
C SER A 57 -5.35 2.96 7.04
N THR A 58 -6.30 2.58 6.19
CA THR A 58 -7.55 1.93 6.64
C THR A 58 -7.31 0.49 7.10
N LYS A 59 -6.40 -0.23 6.44
CA LYS A 59 -5.98 -1.58 6.84
C LYS A 59 -5.39 -1.62 8.25
N HIS A 60 -4.41 -0.77 8.54
CA HIS A 60 -3.79 -0.75 9.86
C HIS A 60 -4.65 -0.10 10.93
N ALA A 61 -5.53 0.83 10.56
CA ALA A 61 -6.53 1.37 11.48
C ALA A 61 -7.52 0.30 11.95
N ALA A 62 -7.98 -0.59 11.07
CA ALA A 62 -8.81 -1.73 11.45
C ALA A 62 -8.08 -2.63 12.45
N LEU A 63 -6.81 -2.98 12.20
CA LEU A 63 -6.02 -3.80 13.12
C LEU A 63 -5.74 -3.10 14.47
N ARG A 64 -5.43 -1.79 14.46
CA ARG A 64 -5.30 -0.99 15.69
C ARG A 64 -6.60 -0.99 16.49
N LYS A 65 -7.73 -0.79 15.81
CA LYS A 65 -9.05 -0.79 16.45
C LYS A 65 -9.40 -2.16 17.03
N LEU A 66 -9.11 -3.26 16.31
CA LEU A 66 -9.27 -4.63 16.82
C LEU A 66 -8.49 -4.85 18.12
N ALA A 67 -7.23 -4.40 18.14
CA ALA A 67 -6.38 -4.52 19.32
C ALA A 67 -6.93 -3.71 20.50
N LEU A 68 -7.38 -2.48 20.28
CA LEU A 68 -8.03 -1.66 21.30
C LEU A 68 -9.30 -2.31 21.88
N GLU A 69 -10.16 -2.86 21.02
CA GLU A 69 -11.37 -3.58 21.45
C GLU A 69 -11.02 -4.79 22.34
N ASN A 70 -9.86 -5.42 22.12
CA ASN A 70 -9.38 -6.56 22.89
C ASN A 70 -8.38 -6.19 24.02
N HIS A 71 -8.26 -4.90 24.36
CA HIS A 71 -7.37 -4.37 25.40
C HIS A 71 -5.86 -4.59 25.16
N HIS A 72 -5.46 -4.71 23.90
CA HIS A 72 -4.07 -4.79 23.45
C HIS A 72 -3.55 -3.40 23.07
N SER A 73 -3.26 -2.58 24.08
CA SER A 73 -2.74 -1.21 23.89
C SER A 73 -1.32 -1.16 23.30
N ASP A 74 -0.59 -2.28 23.39
CA ASP A 74 0.76 -2.51 22.85
C ASP A 74 0.83 -2.45 21.31
N VAL A 75 -0.29 -2.68 20.61
CA VAL A 75 -0.38 -2.60 19.16
C VAL A 75 -0.61 -1.14 18.75
N LYS A 76 0.43 -0.40 18.42
CA LYS A 76 0.39 1.03 18.10
C LYS A 76 0.31 1.27 16.60
N LEU A 77 -0.46 2.27 16.18
CA LEU A 77 -0.49 2.71 14.79
C LEU A 77 0.53 3.82 14.58
N ILE A 78 1.42 3.62 13.62
CA ILE A 78 2.48 4.58 13.28
C ILE A 78 2.16 5.23 11.94
N LEU A 79 2.44 6.52 11.85
CA LEU A 79 2.49 7.30 10.62
C LEU A 79 3.94 7.70 10.36
N GLY A 80 4.53 7.09 9.33
CA GLY A 80 5.87 7.42 8.84
C GLY A 80 5.82 8.29 7.60
N ILE A 81 6.74 9.24 7.48
CA ILE A 81 7.10 9.84 6.19
C ILE A 81 8.42 9.23 5.77
N PHE A 82 8.48 8.63 4.58
CA PHE A 82 9.69 8.02 4.04
C PHE A 82 10.02 8.55 2.66
N LYS A 83 11.27 8.38 2.21
CA LYS A 83 11.69 8.69 0.84
C LYS A 83 11.17 7.62 -0.11
N MET A 84 10.12 7.93 -0.86
CA MET A 84 9.64 7.05 -1.93
C MET A 84 10.42 7.36 -3.21
N ASP A 85 11.38 6.50 -3.54
CA ASP A 85 12.25 6.63 -4.71
C ASP A 85 12.10 5.45 -5.69
N ALA A 86 12.81 5.54 -6.82
CA ALA A 86 12.77 4.52 -7.87
C ALA A 86 13.47 3.20 -7.49
N GLU A 87 14.36 3.20 -6.50
CA GLU A 87 14.98 1.98 -5.97
C GLU A 87 13.97 1.19 -5.14
N TYR A 88 13.23 1.88 -4.27
CA TYR A 88 12.15 1.30 -3.47
C TYR A 88 10.95 0.92 -4.32
N THR A 89 10.58 1.78 -5.28
CA THR A 89 9.40 1.58 -6.13
C THR A 89 9.73 1.93 -7.58
N PRO A 90 10.16 0.95 -8.39
CA PRO A 90 10.49 1.19 -9.80
C PRO A 90 9.33 1.77 -10.62
N LYS A 91 8.07 1.46 -10.26
CA LYS A 91 6.87 1.93 -10.96
C LYS A 91 6.72 3.45 -11.01
N ILE A 92 7.26 4.19 -10.04
CA ILE A 92 7.14 5.65 -9.99
C ILE A 92 8.30 6.38 -10.70
N SER A 93 9.28 5.63 -11.22
CA SER A 93 10.50 6.18 -11.83
C SER A 93 10.22 7.18 -12.94
N GLY A 94 9.27 6.89 -13.84
CA GLY A 94 8.89 7.79 -14.94
C GLY A 94 8.33 9.12 -14.44
N THR A 95 7.48 9.09 -13.40
CA THR A 95 6.95 10.31 -12.78
C THR A 95 8.04 11.12 -12.10
N LEU A 96 8.91 10.47 -11.31
CA LEU A 96 10.04 11.15 -10.66
C LEU A 96 10.98 11.81 -11.69
N GLN A 97 11.35 11.11 -12.76
CA GLN A 97 12.19 11.64 -13.83
C GLN A 97 11.55 12.82 -14.54
N LYS A 98 10.26 12.72 -14.88
CA LYS A 98 9.50 13.80 -15.55
C LYS A 98 9.52 15.11 -14.76
N PHE A 99 9.50 15.03 -13.44
CA PHE A 99 9.53 16.18 -12.54
C PHE A 99 10.91 16.45 -11.91
N ASN A 100 11.97 15.79 -12.40
CA ASN A 100 13.34 15.93 -11.91
C ASN A 100 13.48 15.77 -10.38
N LEU A 101 12.75 14.81 -9.81
CA LEU A 101 12.79 14.48 -8.39
C LEU A 101 13.59 13.19 -8.18
N LYS A 102 14.47 13.18 -7.18
CA LYS A 102 15.19 11.94 -6.77
C LYS A 102 14.28 10.99 -5.99
N TYR A 103 13.40 11.57 -5.20
CA TYR A 103 12.39 10.88 -4.39
C TYR A 103 11.26 11.85 -4.10
N ILE A 104 10.14 11.32 -3.60
CA ILE A 104 9.05 12.13 -3.04
C ILE A 104 8.74 11.65 -1.62
N PRO A 105 8.64 12.55 -0.61
CA PRO A 105 8.23 12.15 0.72
C PRO A 105 6.81 11.59 0.70
N GLU A 106 6.62 10.37 1.19
CA GLU A 106 5.32 9.69 1.16
C GLU A 106 4.89 9.25 2.57
N ALA A 107 3.59 9.42 2.85
CA ALA A 107 3.00 9.12 4.13
C ALA A 107 2.43 7.70 4.20
N HIS A 108 3.04 6.86 5.04
CA HIS A 108 2.70 5.45 5.16
C HIS A 108 2.26 5.09 6.58
N ASN A 109 1.33 4.15 6.69
CA ASN A 109 0.87 3.64 7.98
C ASN A 109 1.24 2.17 8.12
N TYR A 110 1.67 1.80 9.31
CA TYR A 110 2.08 0.45 9.71
C TYR A 110 1.92 0.32 11.23
N LEU A 111 2.07 -0.88 11.76
CA LEU A 111 1.96 -1.13 13.20
C LEU A 111 3.33 -1.24 13.85
N LYS A 112 3.43 -0.71 15.07
CA LYS A 112 4.48 -1.07 16.02
C LYS A 112 3.85 -1.94 17.10
N ILE A 113 4.35 -3.15 17.28
CA ILE A 113 3.86 -4.10 18.28
C ILE A 113 5.05 -4.47 19.14
N ASP A 114 4.98 -4.15 20.43
CA ASP A 114 6.14 -4.11 21.32
C ASP A 114 7.23 -3.19 20.72
N ASP A 115 8.41 -3.72 20.41
CA ASP A 115 9.52 -2.98 19.80
C ASP A 115 9.73 -3.29 18.31
N GLU A 116 8.83 -4.07 17.70
CA GLU A 116 8.93 -4.53 16.31
C GLU A 116 7.89 -3.84 15.41
N TYR A 117 8.24 -3.72 14.12
CA TYR A 117 7.43 -3.00 13.14
C TYR A 117 6.88 -3.95 12.07
N TYR A 118 5.59 -3.80 11.76
CA TYR A 118 4.86 -4.70 10.86
C TYR A 118 4.02 -3.92 9.86
N ASP A 119 4.15 -4.28 8.59
CA ASP A 119 3.38 -3.70 7.48
C ASP A 119 2.50 -4.79 6.83
N PHE A 120 1.19 -4.59 6.91
CA PHE A 120 0.14 -5.45 6.38
C PHE A 120 -0.58 -4.79 5.18
N THR A 121 0.08 -3.86 4.49
CA THR A 121 -0.47 -3.22 3.28
C THR A 121 -0.76 -4.25 2.19
N ASN A 122 0.15 -5.19 1.99
CA ASN A 122 -0.01 -6.37 1.15
C ASN A 122 0.87 -7.53 1.69
N ARG A 123 0.75 -8.73 1.11
CA ARG A 123 1.45 -9.95 1.56
C ARG A 123 2.97 -9.87 1.54
N SER A 124 3.55 -9.05 0.67
CA SER A 124 4.99 -8.87 0.52
C SER A 124 5.51 -7.59 1.16
N SER A 125 4.65 -6.86 1.87
CA SER A 125 5.04 -5.63 2.57
C SER A 125 5.85 -5.97 3.80
N HIS A 126 7.00 -5.33 3.94
CA HIS A 126 7.83 -5.45 5.13
C HIS A 126 8.43 -4.10 5.47
N TYR A 127 8.34 -3.70 6.74
CA TYR A 127 8.90 -2.43 7.23
C TYR A 127 10.37 -2.22 6.83
N HIS A 128 11.17 -3.30 6.84
CA HIS A 128 12.58 -3.29 6.43
C HIS A 128 12.82 -2.77 5.02
N GLN A 129 11.82 -2.82 4.12
CA GLN A 129 11.96 -2.33 2.74
C GLN A 129 12.14 -0.81 2.67
N PHE A 130 11.63 -0.06 3.66
CA PHE A 130 11.70 1.41 3.69
C PHE A 130 12.29 1.98 4.99
N LYS A 131 12.72 1.14 5.93
CA LYS A 131 13.30 1.55 7.22
C LYS A 131 14.45 2.55 7.05
N ASP A 132 15.42 2.24 6.17
CA ASP A 132 16.59 3.10 5.95
C ASP A 132 16.27 4.37 5.13
N LYS A 133 15.04 4.47 4.64
CA LYS A 133 14.50 5.62 3.89
C LYS A 133 13.56 6.47 4.77
N MET A 134 13.38 6.13 6.05
CA MET A 134 12.50 6.84 6.96
C MET A 134 13.01 8.25 7.28
N LEU A 135 12.12 9.24 7.26
CA LEU A 135 12.42 10.64 7.57
C LEU A 135 11.90 11.04 8.95
N ILE A 136 10.66 10.65 9.27
CA ILE A 136 10.03 10.92 10.55
C ILE A 136 8.93 9.90 10.82
N GLU A 137 8.74 9.56 12.08
CA GLU A 137 7.63 8.74 12.55
C GLU A 137 6.86 9.49 13.63
N LYS A 138 5.55 9.27 13.68
CA LYS A 138 4.73 9.61 14.84
C LYS A 138 3.68 8.54 15.10
N GLU A 139 3.38 8.32 16.37
CA GLU A 139 2.21 7.53 16.76
C GLU A 139 0.94 8.32 16.44
N ILE A 140 -0.08 7.64 15.92
CA ILE A 140 -1.42 8.19 15.66
C ILE A 140 -2.48 7.18 16.10
N GLU A 141 -3.72 7.63 16.24
CA GLU A 141 -4.86 6.74 16.47
C GLU A 141 -5.63 6.38 15.20
N PHE A 142 -6.44 5.31 15.28
CA PHE A 142 -7.20 4.78 14.14
C PHE A 142 -8.15 5.81 13.50
N ASN A 143 -8.61 6.80 14.27
CA ASN A 143 -9.48 7.89 13.82
C ASN A 143 -8.71 9.12 13.27
N GLU A 144 -7.38 9.09 13.30
CA GLU A 144 -6.51 10.20 12.85
C GLU A 144 -5.96 9.99 11.43
N ILE A 145 -6.26 8.84 10.82
CA ILE A 145 -5.77 8.45 9.47
C ILE A 145 -6.29 9.32 8.33
N GLY A 146 -7.31 10.15 8.58
CA GLY A 146 -7.94 11.03 7.60
C GLY A 146 -7.27 12.40 7.54
N THR A 147 -7.93 13.41 8.10
CA THR A 147 -7.51 14.81 8.04
C THR A 147 -6.15 15.05 8.67
N GLN A 148 -5.88 14.44 9.84
CA GLN A 148 -4.61 14.66 10.52
C GLN A 148 -3.42 14.09 9.75
N LYS A 149 -3.57 12.91 9.12
CA LYS A 149 -2.56 12.36 8.21
C LYS A 149 -2.26 13.32 7.06
N ILE A 150 -3.30 13.83 6.39
CA ILE A 150 -3.15 14.74 5.25
C ILE A 150 -2.45 16.04 5.68
N SER A 151 -2.86 16.63 6.80
CA SER A 151 -2.22 17.83 7.34
C SER A 151 -0.75 17.57 7.63
N PHE A 152 -0.44 16.51 8.36
CA PHE A 152 0.94 16.15 8.70
C PHE A 152 1.83 15.94 7.46
N HIS A 153 1.29 15.29 6.43
CA HIS A 153 2.01 15.08 5.18
C HIS A 153 2.24 16.40 4.43
N LYS A 154 1.22 17.24 4.29
CA LYS A 154 1.35 18.55 3.64
C LYS A 154 2.32 19.48 4.38
N ASP A 155 2.28 19.49 5.71
CA ASP A 155 3.21 20.25 6.55
C ASP A 155 4.65 19.78 6.33
N PHE A 156 4.88 18.47 6.24
CA PHE A 156 6.19 17.91 5.93
C PHE A 156 6.67 18.30 4.52
N LEU A 157 5.81 18.15 3.51
CA LEU A 157 6.13 18.52 2.13
C LEU A 157 6.47 20.00 2.00
N GLY A 158 5.75 20.88 2.71
CA GLY A 158 6.05 22.31 2.75
C GLY A 158 7.44 22.63 3.31
N LYS A 159 7.87 21.93 4.36
CA LYS A 159 9.24 22.06 4.89
C LYS A 159 10.28 21.53 3.91
N TRP A 160 10.04 20.34 3.38
CA TRP A 160 10.93 19.67 2.44
C TRP A 160 11.17 20.47 1.16
N LEU A 161 10.13 21.13 0.61
CA LEU A 161 10.26 22.03 -0.54
C LEU A 161 11.29 23.15 -0.29
N ASN A 162 11.25 23.76 0.90
CA ASN A 162 12.16 24.84 1.27
C ASN A 162 13.59 24.34 1.49
N GLU A 163 13.73 23.18 2.16
CA GLU A 163 15.03 22.57 2.48
C GLU A 163 15.78 22.11 1.22
N GLU A 164 15.09 21.43 0.30
CA GLU A 164 15.67 20.92 -0.95
C GLU A 164 15.68 21.97 -2.08
N ARG A 165 15.15 23.18 -1.83
CA ARG A 165 15.02 24.28 -2.81
C ARG A 165 14.31 23.84 -4.09
N ILE A 166 13.24 23.06 -3.93
CA ILE A 166 12.43 22.57 -5.04
C ILE A 166 11.55 23.71 -5.55
N THR A 167 11.46 23.85 -6.88
CA THR A 167 10.80 24.98 -7.53
C THR A 167 9.27 24.86 -7.59
N TYR A 168 8.72 23.69 -7.29
CA TYR A 168 7.29 23.43 -7.31
C TYR A 168 6.56 24.02 -6.11
N GLY A 169 5.31 24.43 -6.31
CA GLY A 169 4.39 24.74 -5.22
C GLY A 169 3.90 23.47 -4.49
N LEU A 170 3.36 23.64 -3.28
CA LEU A 170 2.84 22.52 -2.48
C LEU A 170 1.74 21.73 -3.19
N ASP A 171 0.81 22.41 -3.86
CA ASP A 171 -0.27 21.74 -4.59
C ASP A 171 0.24 21.00 -5.83
N GLU A 172 1.24 21.55 -6.52
CA GLU A 172 1.91 20.86 -7.64
C GLU A 172 2.60 19.60 -7.14
N LEU A 173 3.36 19.70 -6.05
CA LEU A 173 4.04 18.55 -5.45
C LEU A 173 3.03 17.49 -4.97
N TRP A 174 1.91 17.91 -4.39
CA TRP A 174 0.83 17.01 -4.00
C TRP A 174 0.26 16.25 -5.20
N ASN A 175 0.07 16.92 -6.34
CA ASN A 175 -0.39 16.28 -7.57
C ASN A 175 0.64 15.31 -8.14
N ILE A 176 1.95 15.64 -8.08
CA ILE A 176 3.03 14.71 -8.46
C ILE A 176 3.00 13.46 -7.55
N ARG A 177 2.78 13.65 -6.25
CA ARG A 177 2.61 12.55 -5.29
C ARG A 177 1.40 11.68 -5.62
N GLU A 178 0.24 12.26 -5.93
CA GLU A 178 -0.94 11.48 -6.34
C GLU A 178 -0.70 10.74 -7.66
N GLN A 179 0.09 11.29 -8.59
CA GLN A 179 0.53 10.56 -9.78
C GLN A 179 1.36 9.33 -9.40
N CYS A 180 2.35 9.47 -8.51
CA CYS A 180 3.15 8.33 -8.04
C CYS A 180 2.27 7.22 -7.43
N ILE A 181 1.24 7.58 -6.65
CA ILE A 181 0.31 6.58 -6.10
C ILE A 181 -0.57 5.92 -7.18
N ARG A 182 -0.93 6.63 -8.24
CA ARG A 182 -1.61 6.01 -9.38
C ARG A 182 -0.71 5.02 -10.11
N ASP A 183 0.56 5.36 -10.30
CA ASP A 183 1.54 4.48 -10.95
C ASP A 183 1.74 3.17 -10.15
N LEU A 184 1.71 3.25 -8.82
CA LEU A 184 1.72 2.08 -7.93
C LEU A 184 0.55 1.11 -8.12
N GLN A 185 -0.61 1.62 -8.53
CA GLN A 185 -1.83 0.83 -8.70
C GLN A 185 -1.94 0.17 -10.09
N GLN A 186 -1.03 0.49 -11.01
CA GLN A 186 -1.03 -0.12 -12.34
C GLN A 186 -0.59 -1.59 -12.23
N ILE A 187 -1.40 -2.46 -12.82
CA ILE A 187 -1.08 -3.87 -13.00
C ILE A 187 0.06 -3.93 -14.01
N ASP A 188 1.09 -4.72 -13.72
CA ASP A 188 2.14 -4.99 -14.71
C ASP A 188 1.49 -5.76 -15.87
N GLU A 189 1.36 -5.13 -17.04
CA GLU A 189 1.02 -5.89 -18.25
C GLU A 189 2.15 -6.91 -18.46
N PRO A 190 1.84 -8.21 -18.62
CA PRO A 190 2.87 -9.17 -18.95
C PRO A 190 3.49 -8.74 -20.29
N GLU A 191 4.79 -8.51 -20.30
CA GLU A 191 5.55 -8.26 -21.53
C GLU A 191 5.33 -9.44 -22.48
N ILE A 192 4.48 -9.25 -23.49
CA ILE A 192 4.41 -10.16 -24.62
C ILE A 192 5.70 -9.92 -25.41
N HIS A 193 6.73 -10.68 -25.07
CA HIS A 193 7.92 -10.81 -25.91
C HIS A 193 7.49 -11.44 -27.24
N ASN A 194 7.14 -10.60 -28.20
CA ASN A 194 7.08 -10.98 -29.61
C ASN A 194 8.51 -11.23 -30.10
N SER A 195 9.06 -12.40 -29.78
CA SER A 195 10.21 -12.96 -30.48
C SER A 195 9.74 -14.10 -31.37
N SER A 196 9.56 -13.81 -32.66
CA SER A 196 10.29 -14.50 -33.75
C SER A 196 9.58 -14.36 -35.08
N SER A 197 10.27 -13.69 -36.00
CA SER A 197 10.12 -13.85 -37.44
C SER A 197 10.47 -15.29 -37.82
N VAL A 198 9.51 -16.04 -38.38
CA VAL A 198 9.83 -17.22 -39.18
C VAL A 198 9.23 -17.02 -40.56
N CYS A 199 10.14 -16.74 -41.49
CA CYS A 199 9.91 -16.77 -42.93
C CYS A 199 9.34 -18.13 -43.33
N TYR A 200 8.16 -18.15 -43.98
CA TYR A 200 7.80 -19.26 -44.85
C TYR A 200 8.19 -18.89 -46.28
N GLN A 201 9.35 -19.38 -46.71
CA GLN A 201 9.69 -19.51 -48.12
C GLN A 201 9.00 -20.76 -48.69
N ASN A 202 8.49 -20.61 -49.91
CA ASN A 202 7.89 -21.63 -50.75
C ASN A 202 8.74 -22.90 -50.91
N SER A 203 8.09 -24.05 -50.90
CA SER A 203 8.51 -25.22 -51.69
C SER A 203 7.29 -25.94 -52.27
N LEU A 204 7.22 -25.96 -53.60
CA LEU A 204 6.33 -26.73 -54.45
C LEU A 204 6.75 -28.22 -54.48
N GLU A 205 5.76 -29.13 -54.59
CA GLU A 205 5.71 -30.39 -55.37
C GLU A 205 4.62 -31.32 -54.75
N ILE A 206 3.40 -31.42 -55.31
CA ILE A 206 2.90 -32.28 -56.42
C ILE A 206 2.58 -33.73 -56.00
N LYS A 207 1.32 -34.16 -56.33
CA LYS A 207 0.72 -35.52 -56.46
C LYS A 207 0.30 -36.24 -55.16
N ASP A 208 -0.85 -36.92 -55.05
CA ASP A 208 -1.70 -37.62 -56.03
C ASP A 208 -3.20 -37.62 -55.62
N GLU A 209 -4.06 -37.74 -56.62
CA GLU A 209 -5.46 -38.18 -56.55
C GLU A 209 -5.55 -39.62 -56.01
N PHE A 210 -6.54 -39.96 -55.16
CA PHE A 210 -7.23 -41.26 -55.20
C PHE A 210 -8.57 -41.22 -54.43
N ASN A 211 -9.63 -41.47 -55.20
CA ASN A 211 -11.00 -41.89 -54.89
C ASN A 211 -11.33 -42.44 -53.48
N GLN A 212 -12.38 -41.89 -52.86
CA GLN A 212 -13.67 -42.59 -52.64
C GLN A 212 -14.79 -41.60 -52.26
#